data_AF-A0A3B0ZIN6-F1
#
_entry.id   AF-A0A3B0ZIN6-F1
#
_cell.length_a   1.000
_cell.length_b   1.000
_cell.length_c   1.000
_cell.angle_alpha   90.00
_cell.angle_beta   90.00
_cell.angle_gamma   90.00
#
_symmetry.space_group_name_H-M   'P 1'
#
loop_
_entity.id
_entity.type
_entity.pdbx_description
1 polymer ?
#
loop_
_entity_poly.entity_id
_entity_poly.type
_entity_poly.pdbx_seq_one_letter_code
_entity_poly.pdbx_strand_id
1 'polypeptide(L)'
;MSTPASNITIDRLRGLIGIRVEYDGSACEIIEVLEDGPSLILQDCEDRPTIQADQYGEAHRRVPTTRTVPILCPDQHDWSPTFLGLNLLGDISTS
;
A
#
# COMPACT_ATOMS: atom_id res chain seq x y z
N MET A 1 -24.48 11.75 -3.01
CA MET A 1 -23.47 12.84 -3.11
C MET A 1 -22.12 12.15 -3.10
N SER A 2 -21.46 12.04 -4.26
CA SER A 2 -20.12 11.44 -4.33
C SER A 2 -19.13 12.42 -3.73
N THR A 3 -18.55 12.07 -2.59
CA THR A 3 -17.45 12.83 -2.00
C THR A 3 -16.29 12.79 -2.99
N PRO A 4 -15.80 13.92 -3.51
CA PRO A 4 -14.66 13.90 -4.42
C PRO A 4 -13.47 13.28 -3.69
N ALA A 5 -12.85 12.28 -4.31
CA ALA A 5 -11.67 11.60 -3.76
C ALA A 5 -10.50 12.57 -3.54
N SER A 6 -10.56 13.75 -4.17
CA SER A 6 -9.56 14.82 -4.16
C SER A 6 -9.36 15.52 -2.80
N ASN A 7 -10.19 15.27 -1.79
CA ASN A 7 -10.07 15.94 -0.48
C ASN A 7 -9.38 15.09 0.61
N ILE A 8 -8.65 14.05 0.23
CA ILE A 8 -7.89 13.25 1.19
C ILE A 8 -6.53 13.91 1.48
N THR A 9 -6.26 14.17 2.76
CA THR A 9 -4.97 14.74 3.18
C THR A 9 -3.89 13.67 3.18
N ILE A 10 -2.67 14.03 2.81
CA ILE A 10 -1.51 13.13 2.85
C ILE A 10 -1.27 12.53 4.25
N ASP A 11 -1.58 13.28 5.30
CA ASP A 11 -1.50 12.84 6.70
C ASP A 11 -2.39 11.61 6.96
N ARG A 12 -3.61 11.59 6.40
CA ARG A 12 -4.51 10.42 6.49
C ARG A 12 -3.94 9.22 5.76
N LEU A 13 -3.38 9.45 4.58
CA LEU A 13 -2.76 8.37 3.81
C LEU A 13 -1.55 7.79 4.55
N ARG A 14 -0.73 8.64 5.18
CA ARG A 14 0.38 8.22 6.05
C ARG A 14 -0.10 7.42 7.26
N GLY A 15 -1.30 7.69 7.77
CA GLY A 15 -1.95 6.87 8.79
C GLY A 15 -2.19 5.41 8.36
N LEU A 16 -2.22 5.13 7.06
CA LEU A 16 -2.38 3.78 6.52
C LEU A 16 -1.09 2.95 6.56
N ILE A 17 0.07 3.58 6.78
CA ILE A 17 1.36 2.88 6.85
C ILE A 17 1.34 1.92 8.04
N GLY A 18 1.65 0.66 7.80
CA GLY A 18 1.59 -0.45 8.75
C GLY A 18 0.26 -1.22 8.75
N ILE A 19 -0.75 -0.77 7.99
CA ILE A 19 -2.00 -1.52 7.83
C ILE A 19 -1.79 -2.69 6.87
N ARG A 20 -2.33 -3.84 7.25
CA ARG A 20 -2.35 -5.04 6.40
C ARG A 20 -3.62 -5.09 5.58
N VAL A 21 -3.45 -5.37 4.30
CA VAL A 21 -4.50 -5.44 3.28
C VAL A 21 -4.32 -6.70 2.46
N GLU A 22 -5.41 -7.21 1.91
CA GLU A 22 -5.35 -8.26 0.91
C GLU A 22 -5.26 -7.61 -0.47
N TYR A 23 -4.23 -7.96 -1.24
CA TYR A 23 -4.06 -7.47 -2.59
C TYR A 23 -3.73 -8.64 -3.52
N ASP A 24 -4.56 -8.84 -4.56
CA ASP A 24 -4.36 -9.91 -5.55
C ASP A 24 -4.29 -11.32 -4.91
N GLY A 25 -5.06 -11.52 -3.83
CA GLY A 25 -5.09 -12.77 -3.06
C GLY A 25 -3.87 -13.00 -2.17
N SER A 26 -2.96 -12.05 -2.06
CA SER A 26 -1.78 -12.10 -1.16
C SER A 26 -1.95 -11.10 -0.01
N ALA A 27 -1.50 -11.47 1.18
CA ALA A 27 -1.50 -10.56 2.32
C ALA A 27 -0.34 -9.58 2.17
N CYS A 28 -0.64 -8.29 2.09
CA CYS A 28 0.36 -7.24 1.96
C CYS A 28 0.23 -6.22 3.11
N GLU A 29 1.31 -5.49 3.37
CA GLU A 29 1.37 -4.41 4.36
C GLU A 29 1.74 -3.10 3.66
N ILE A 30 1.04 -2.02 3.97
CA ILE A 30 1.37 -0.70 3.43
C ILE A 30 2.65 -0.22 4.11
N ILE A 31 3.71 0.02 3.34
CA ILE A 31 5.01 0.45 3.88
C ILE A 31 5.36 1.90 3.55
N GLU A 32 4.74 2.48 2.52
CA GLU A 32 5.04 3.84 2.07
C GLU A 32 3.85 4.45 1.33
N VAL A 33 3.78 5.77 1.31
CA VAL A 33 2.82 6.55 0.53
C VAL A 33 3.58 7.57 -0.32
N LEU A 34 3.33 7.54 -1.64
CA LEU A 34 3.87 8.50 -2.59
C LEU A 34 2.96 9.73 -2.68
N GLU A 35 3.55 10.92 -2.59
CA GLU A 35 2.84 12.20 -2.57
C GLU A 35 2.58 12.76 -3.98
N ASP A 36 3.48 12.48 -4.93
CA ASP A 36 3.37 12.87 -6.33
C ASP A 36 2.58 11.78 -7.09
N GLY A 37 1.28 12.02 -7.31
CA GLY A 37 0.35 10.99 -7.79
C GLY A 37 0.04 9.98 -6.67
N PRO A 38 -0.94 10.27 -5.79
CA PRO A 38 -1.12 9.57 -4.53
C PRO A 38 -1.20 8.06 -4.76
N SER A 39 -0.20 7.33 -4.25
CA SER A 39 -0.05 5.90 -4.45
C SER A 39 0.45 5.24 -3.16
N LEU A 40 0.01 4.02 -2.90
CA LEU A 40 0.45 3.20 -1.77
C LEU A 40 1.49 2.19 -2.26
N ILE A 41 2.56 2.03 -1.50
CA ILE A 41 3.50 0.93 -1.69
C ILE A 41 3.14 -0.17 -0.69
N LEU A 42 2.70 -1.30 -1.24
CA LEU A 42 2.41 -2.52 -0.52
C LEU A 42 3.64 -3.42 -0.54
N GLN A 43 3.99 -4.03 0.58
CA GLN A 43 4.98 -5.09 0.67
C GLN A 43 4.29 -6.40 0.97
N ASP A 44 4.65 -7.45 0.25
CA ASP A 44 4.12 -8.78 0.51
C ASP A 44 4.56 -9.29 1.90
N CYS A 45 3.61 -9.76 2.71
CA CYS A 45 3.90 -10.29 4.04
C CYS A 45 4.58 -11.66 3.99
N GLU A 46 4.34 -12.44 2.94
CA GLU A 46 4.93 -13.77 2.77
C GLU A 46 6.41 -13.69 2.36
N ASP A 47 6.82 -12.55 1.80
CA ASP A 47 8.19 -12.24 1.41
C ASP A 47 9.00 -11.58 2.55
N ARG A 48 8.52 -11.60 3.80
CA ARG A 48 9.36 -11.22 4.95
C ARG A 48 10.46 -12.26 5.08
N PRO A 49 11.73 -11.95 4.73
CA PRO A 49 12.80 -12.91 4.92
C PRO A 49 12.92 -13.11 6.42
N THR A 50 12.62 -14.32 6.88
CA THR A 50 13.22 -14.83 8.10
C THR A 50 14.71 -14.64 7.90
N ILE A 51 15.28 -13.66 8.63
CA ILE A 51 16.71 -13.38 8.66
C ILE A 51 17.35 -14.61 9.30
N GLN A 52 17.47 -15.69 8.54
CA GLN A 52 18.31 -16.82 8.88
C GLN A 52 19.72 -16.40 8.52
N ALA A 53 20.54 -16.32 9.56
CA ALA A 53 21.95 -16.03 9.49
C ALA A 53 22.69 -17.22 8.85
N ASP A 54 22.68 -17.31 7.53
CA ASP A 54 23.56 -18.24 6.83
C ASP A 54 24.94 -17.60 6.65
N GLN A 55 25.88 -18.08 7.47
CA GLN A 55 27.25 -17.58 7.64
C GLN A 55 28.19 -17.94 6.47
N TYR A 56 27.64 -18.21 5.28
CA TYR A 56 28.39 -18.65 4.10
C TYR A 56 27.95 -17.86 2.85
N GLY A 57 28.29 -16.57 2.83
CA GLY A 57 28.82 -15.89 1.65
C GLY A 57 28.00 -15.72 0.37
N GLU A 58 26.80 -16.28 0.22
CA GLU A 58 25.94 -16.01 -0.93
C GLU A 58 24.79 -15.08 -0.53
N ALA A 59 25.03 -13.77 -0.68
CA ALA A 59 24.04 -12.74 -0.45
C ALA A 59 22.97 -12.75 -1.57
N HIS A 60 22.15 -13.79 -1.62
CA HIS A 60 20.87 -13.74 -2.31
C HIS A 60 19.92 -12.89 -1.47
N ARG A 61 20.18 -11.56 -1.43
CA ARG A 61 19.23 -10.59 -0.89
C ARG A 61 18.01 -10.63 -1.79
N ARG A 62 17.04 -11.50 -1.47
CA ARG A 62 15.69 -11.40 -2.01
C ARG A 62 15.16 -10.07 -1.51
N VAL A 63 15.03 -9.12 -2.42
CA VAL A 63 14.38 -7.83 -2.14
C VAL A 63 12.91 -8.17 -1.95
N PRO A 64 12.29 -7.81 -0.81
CA PRO A 64 10.89 -8.10 -0.58
C PRO A 64 10.05 -7.51 -1.72
N THR A 65 9.12 -8.30 -2.23
CA THR A 65 8.27 -7.90 -3.36
C THR A 65 7.38 -6.72 -2.96
N THR A 66 7.57 -5.57 -3.61
CA THR A 66 6.73 -4.38 -3.41
C THR A 66 5.82 -4.12 -4.60
N ARG A 67 4.56 -3.76 -4.33
CA ARG A 67 3.54 -3.46 -5.33
C ARG A 67 3.06 -2.02 -5.15
N THR A 68 2.98 -1.25 -6.24
CA THR A 68 2.48 0.12 -6.22
C THR A 68 1.00 0.14 -6.58
N VAL A 69 0.17 0.70 -5.71
CA VAL A 69 -1.28 0.82 -5.90
C VAL A 69 -1.66 2.30 -5.98
N PRO A 70 -2.11 2.81 -7.14
CA PRO A 70 -2.58 4.19 -7.24
C PRO A 70 -3.84 4.36 -6.40
N ILE A 71 -3.96 5.46 -5.68
CA ILE A 71 -5.13 5.77 -4.86
C ILE A 71 -6.25 6.33 -5.75
N LEU A 72 -5.88 7.19 -6.70
CA LEU A 72 -6.80 7.84 -7.63
C LEU A 72 -6.64 7.28 -9.04
N CYS A 73 -7.70 7.37 -9.84
CA CYS A 73 -7.64 7.19 -11.28
C CYS A 73 -6.73 8.25 -11.94
N PRO A 74 -6.26 8.03 -13.19
CA PRO A 74 -5.45 9.01 -13.94
C PRO A 74 -6.12 10.39 -14.04
N ASP A 75 -7.45 10.42 -14.12
CA ASP A 75 -8.26 11.65 -14.15
C ASP A 75 -8.39 12.34 -12.78
N GLN A 76 -7.80 11.79 -11.70
CA GLN A 76 -7.78 12.31 -10.32
C GLN A 76 -9.15 12.62 -9.70
N HIS A 77 -10.22 12.15 -10.32
CA HIS A 77 -11.60 12.43 -9.92
C HIS A 77 -12.14 11.36 -8.97
N ASP A 78 -11.79 10.11 -9.25
CA ASP A 78 -12.33 8.92 -8.58
C ASP A 78 -11.21 8.07 -7.99
N TRP A 79 -11.57 7.24 -7.01
CA TRP A 79 -10.70 6.22 -6.45
C TRP A 79 -10.38 5.16 -7.50
N SER A 80 -9.13 4.68 -7.52
CA SER A 80 -8.78 3.57 -8.38
C SER A 80 -9.54 2.31 -7.95
N PRO A 81 -9.97 1.45 -8.89
CA PRO A 81 -10.63 0.19 -8.55
C PRO A 81 -9.73 -0.72 -7.70
N THR A 82 -8.42 -0.60 -7.90
CA THR A 82 -7.39 -1.28 -7.14
C THR A 82 -7.39 -0.86 -5.67
N PHE A 83 -7.48 0.44 -5.39
CA PHE A 83 -7.56 0.98 -4.02
C PHE A 83 -8.89 0.61 -3.35
N LEU A 84 -10.00 0.66 -4.09
CA LEU A 84 -11.31 0.23 -3.59
C LEU A 84 -11.30 -1.25 -3.17
N GLY A 85 -10.58 -2.09 -3.90
CA GLY A 85 -10.38 -3.51 -3.57
C GLY A 85 -9.66 -3.76 -2.25
N LEU A 86 -8.87 -2.80 -1.76
CA LEU A 86 -8.17 -2.91 -0.46
C LEU A 86 -9.11 -2.70 0.74
N ASN A 87 -10.35 -2.25 0.51
CA ASN A 87 -11.35 -1.97 1.56
C ASN A 87 -10.87 -0.98 2.65
N LEU A 88 -9.99 -0.04 2.29
CA LEU A 88 -9.42 0.96 3.19
C LEU A 88 -10.33 2.17 3.44
N LEU A 89 -11.47 2.26 2.76
CA LEU A 89 -12.39 3.40 2.82
C LEU A 89 -12.87 3.71 4.24
N GLY A 90 -13.05 2.69 5.09
CA GLY A 90 -13.44 2.88 6.49
C GLY A 90 -12.36 3.56 7.33
N ASP A 91 -11.09 3.22 7.07
CA ASP A 91 -9.93 3.66 7.85
C ASP A 91 -9.60 5.14 7.58
N ILE A 92 -9.75 5.59 6.33
CA ILE A 92 -9.58 6.99 5.94
C ILE A 92 -10.79 7.89 6.28
N SER A 93 -11.92 7.30 6.67
CA SER A 93 -13.17 8.02 6.94
C SER A 93 -13.33 8.43 8.40
N THR A 94 -12.67 7.75 9.34
CA THR A 94 -12.79 8.07 10.78
C THR A 94 -11.99 9.33 11.10
N SER A 95 -12.70 10.38 11.51
CA SER A 95 -12.16 11.62 12.11
C SER A 95 -12.39 11.62 13.62
#